data_AF-A0A1V6EK54-F1
#
_entry.id   AF-A0A1V6EK54-F1
#
_cell.length_a   1.000
_cell.length_b   1.000
_cell.length_c   1.000
_cell.angle_alpha   90.00
_cell.angle_beta   90.00
_cell.angle_gamma   90.00
#
_symmetry.space_group_name_H-M   'P 1'
#
loop_
_entity.id
_entity.type
_entity.pdbx_description
1 polymer ?
#
loop_
_entity_poly.entity_id
_entity_poly.type
_entity_poly.pdbx_seq_one_letter_code
_entity_poly.pdbx_strand_id
1 'polypeptide(L)'
;MQTIGGYVQKGPFLNGTSITFSELSEEFVPTGKNFSTQINDNKGSFELLNLTLVSPYVELEANGFYYNEVKNENSAAQLTLYALSDLTDKSSLNVNVLTHLERNRVKHLIANGLSFSEAKSQSQREILSLFEIDKQNVANSELLDITKQGDDNAILLAVSVILQGHLSISELSELLANISTDIREDGLLNNPALGSMLINNAKYLNLENIRQHLENRYEALEMDVSIPDFEGYVNAFIENTDFVLTRHIEYPAAGQHGLNILDREKTQYAAGDYSMKAVLPEGTNLKVKISGDNWVYPAMQNNTGWDYSEWNATEKSRLFTSVKTGEIDFEIRFQYKENSGASQGDTINPPSGNTDLNKVNLFVYENGTPEPTWTKEITITP
;
A
#
# COMPACT_ATOMS: atom_id res chain seq x y z
N MET A 1 40.31 -8.16 -15.43
CA MET A 1 39.41 -8.93 -14.55
C MET A 1 38.83 -7.95 -13.56
N GLN A 2 37.52 -7.73 -13.65
CA GLN A 2 36.79 -6.79 -12.82
C GLN A 2 35.97 -7.58 -11.81
N THR A 3 35.84 -7.05 -10.60
CA THR A 3 34.87 -7.52 -9.60
C THR A 3 33.73 -6.54 -9.57
N ILE A 4 32.50 -7.04 -9.65
CA ILE A 4 31.27 -6.25 -9.53
C ILE A 4 30.49 -6.76 -8.33
N GLY A 5 30.18 -5.85 -7.41
CA GLY A 5 29.30 -6.13 -6.27
C GLY A 5 28.05 -5.26 -6.29
N GLY A 6 27.07 -5.57 -5.47
CA GLY A 6 25.88 -4.74 -5.33
C GLY A 6 24.82 -5.39 -4.48
N TYR A 7 23.65 -4.77 -4.50
CA TYR A 7 22.47 -5.24 -3.78
C TYR A 7 21.30 -5.46 -4.72
N VAL A 8 20.46 -6.45 -4.41
CA VAL A 8 19.14 -6.61 -5.01
C VAL A 8 18.08 -6.14 -4.00
N GLN A 9 17.35 -5.09 -4.35
CA GLN A 9 16.54 -4.32 -3.40
C GLN A 9 15.15 -3.97 -3.94
N LYS A 10 14.15 -4.55 -3.28
CA LYS A 10 12.77 -4.04 -3.19
C LYS A 10 12.43 -3.91 -1.70
N GLY A 11 12.64 -5.01 -0.97
CA GLY A 11 13.41 -5.01 0.29
C GLY A 11 14.68 -5.84 0.08
N PRO A 12 15.47 -6.18 1.12
CA PRO A 12 16.64 -7.04 0.93
C PRO A 12 16.18 -8.40 0.39
N PHE A 13 16.71 -8.80 -0.77
CA PHE A 13 16.52 -10.14 -1.29
C PHE A 13 17.22 -11.17 -0.40
N LEU A 14 16.68 -12.38 -0.37
CA LEU A 14 17.08 -13.44 0.56
C LEU A 14 18.19 -14.32 0.00
N ASN A 15 18.81 -15.07 0.91
CA ASN A 15 19.83 -16.06 0.58
C ASN A 15 19.28 -17.08 -0.44
N GLY A 16 20.08 -17.41 -1.45
CA GLY A 16 19.72 -18.32 -2.53
C GLY A 16 19.03 -17.65 -3.72
N THR A 17 18.86 -16.32 -3.70
CA THR A 17 18.44 -15.56 -4.89
C THR A 17 19.45 -15.77 -6.02
N SER A 18 18.97 -16.21 -7.17
CA SER A 18 19.78 -16.42 -8.37
C SER A 18 20.02 -15.10 -9.08
N ILE A 19 21.25 -14.86 -9.51
CA ILE A 19 21.61 -13.69 -10.31
C ILE A 19 22.30 -14.14 -11.59
N THR A 20 21.78 -13.67 -12.73
CA THR A 20 22.36 -13.89 -14.04
C THR A 20 22.82 -12.56 -14.63
N PHE A 21 24.07 -12.50 -15.04
CA PHE A 21 24.70 -11.40 -15.75
C PHE A 21 24.85 -11.79 -17.22
N SER A 22 24.23 -11.03 -18.11
CA SER A 22 24.33 -11.23 -19.55
C SER A 22 25.10 -10.07 -20.17
N GLU A 23 26.18 -10.35 -20.88
CA GLU A 23 26.88 -9.36 -21.69
C GLU A 23 26.03 -8.97 -22.89
N LEU A 24 25.97 -7.67 -23.18
CA LEU A 24 25.25 -7.09 -24.31
C LEU A 24 26.22 -6.45 -25.30
N SER A 25 25.89 -6.43 -26.58
CA SER A 25 26.60 -5.64 -27.61
C SER A 25 26.33 -4.15 -27.46
N GLU A 26 26.97 -3.31 -28.29
CA GLU A 26 26.69 -1.87 -28.35
C GLU A 26 25.24 -1.58 -28.77
N GLU A 27 24.61 -2.48 -29.54
CA GLU A 27 23.19 -2.44 -29.92
C GLU A 27 22.26 -3.08 -28.87
N PHE A 28 22.77 -3.38 -27.67
CA PHE A 28 22.00 -3.96 -26.55
C PHE A 28 21.40 -5.35 -26.85
N VAL A 29 22.05 -6.11 -27.74
CA VAL A 29 21.70 -7.50 -28.05
C VAL A 29 22.57 -8.44 -27.22
N PRO A 30 22.02 -9.50 -26.58
CA PRO A 30 22.83 -10.47 -25.85
C PRO A 30 23.92 -11.10 -26.72
N THR A 31 25.17 -11.10 -26.22
CA THR A 31 26.30 -11.73 -26.94
C THR A 31 26.34 -13.25 -26.77
N GLY A 32 25.52 -13.78 -25.86
CA GLY A 32 25.52 -15.19 -25.42
C GLY A 32 26.50 -15.47 -24.28
N LYS A 33 27.28 -14.48 -23.85
CA LYS A 33 28.19 -14.61 -22.70
C LYS A 33 27.46 -14.27 -21.40
N ASN A 34 27.20 -15.31 -20.61
CA ASN A 34 26.49 -15.19 -19.35
C ASN A 34 27.36 -15.65 -18.18
N PHE A 35 27.19 -15.01 -17.04
CA PHE A 35 27.77 -15.40 -15.76
C PHE A 35 26.64 -15.51 -14.74
N SER A 36 26.77 -16.42 -13.79
CA SER A 36 25.78 -16.57 -12.73
C SER A 36 26.45 -16.56 -11.37
N THR A 37 25.77 -15.97 -10.41
CA THR A 37 26.10 -16.00 -8.99
C THR A 37 24.81 -16.10 -8.20
N GLN A 38 24.92 -16.11 -6.88
CA GLN A 38 23.76 -16.09 -5.99
C GLN A 38 24.04 -15.18 -4.80
N ILE A 39 22.97 -14.67 -4.22
CA ILE A 39 23.03 -13.99 -2.91
C ILE A 39 23.31 -15.05 -1.85
N ASN A 40 24.35 -14.83 -1.03
CA ASN A 40 24.76 -15.75 0.03
C ASN A 40 24.41 -15.25 1.44
N ASP A 41 23.69 -14.14 1.55
CA ASP A 41 23.23 -13.55 2.80
C ASP A 41 21.74 -13.19 2.76
N ASN A 42 21.21 -12.61 3.83
CA ASN A 42 19.83 -12.11 3.88
C ASN A 42 19.76 -10.57 3.79
N LYS A 43 20.87 -9.94 3.36
CA LYS A 43 21.06 -8.49 3.20
C LYS A 43 20.83 -8.06 1.75
N GLY A 44 20.71 -9.03 0.84
CA GLY A 44 20.53 -8.81 -0.59
C GLY A 44 21.84 -8.57 -1.32
N SER A 45 23.00 -8.81 -0.68
CA SER A 45 24.30 -8.50 -1.27
C SER A 45 24.80 -9.62 -2.18
N PHE A 46 25.46 -9.24 -3.27
CA PHE A 46 26.12 -10.18 -4.15
C PHE A 46 27.49 -9.65 -4.58
N GLU A 47 28.34 -10.59 -5.03
CA GLU A 47 29.61 -10.29 -5.66
C GLU A 47 29.83 -11.25 -6.83
N LEU A 48 30.33 -10.72 -7.94
CA LEU A 48 30.74 -11.47 -9.10
C LEU A 48 32.21 -11.16 -9.42
N LEU A 49 33.04 -12.19 -9.27
CA LEU A 49 34.50 -12.09 -9.40
C LEU A 49 34.95 -12.40 -10.84
N ASN A 50 36.08 -11.81 -11.22
CA ASN A 50 36.84 -12.16 -12.43
C ASN A 50 36.06 -12.01 -13.75
N LEU A 51 35.18 -11.01 -13.83
CA LEU A 51 34.50 -10.66 -15.06
C LEU A 51 35.53 -10.25 -16.12
N THR A 52 35.38 -10.86 -17.29
CA THR A 52 36.10 -10.50 -18.50
C THR A 52 35.04 -10.26 -19.56
N LEU A 53 34.83 -9.01 -19.92
CA LEU A 53 33.83 -8.60 -20.90
C LEU A 53 34.54 -7.99 -22.12
N VAL A 54 33.95 -8.16 -23.29
CA VAL A 54 34.34 -7.51 -24.55
C VAL A 54 33.60 -6.17 -24.67
N SER A 55 32.33 -6.15 -24.29
CA SER A 55 31.50 -4.95 -24.22
C SER A 55 31.23 -4.56 -22.76
N PRO A 56 31.19 -3.26 -22.42
CA PRO A 56 30.92 -2.83 -21.05
C PRO A 56 29.44 -2.93 -20.66
N TYR A 57 28.55 -3.21 -21.62
CA TYR A 57 27.11 -3.25 -21.38
C TYR A 57 26.65 -4.61 -20.85
N VAL A 58 25.83 -4.57 -19.80
CA VAL A 58 25.30 -5.77 -19.15
C VAL A 58 23.81 -5.64 -18.83
N GLU A 59 23.12 -6.78 -18.88
CA GLU A 59 21.82 -6.97 -18.26
C GLU A 59 21.95 -7.92 -17.07
N LEU A 60 21.46 -7.50 -15.91
CA LEU A 60 21.33 -8.34 -14.73
C LEU A 60 19.88 -8.78 -14.61
N GLU A 61 19.69 -10.04 -14.27
CA GLU A 61 18.43 -10.63 -13.85
C GLU A 61 18.63 -11.18 -12.45
N ALA A 62 17.83 -10.73 -11.49
CA ALA A 62 17.80 -11.26 -10.13
C ALA A 62 16.44 -11.91 -9.89
N ASN A 63 16.43 -13.19 -9.54
CA ASN A 63 15.23 -13.98 -9.27
C ASN A 63 15.31 -14.62 -7.88
N GLY A 64 14.40 -14.24 -6.99
CA GLY A 64 14.43 -14.75 -5.62
C GLY A 64 13.33 -14.21 -4.74
N PHE A 65 13.33 -14.69 -3.50
CA PHE A 65 12.46 -14.19 -2.45
C PHE A 65 13.03 -12.90 -1.86
N TYR A 66 12.17 -12.05 -1.32
CA TYR A 66 12.54 -10.78 -0.71
C TYR A 66 11.83 -10.58 0.62
N TYR A 67 12.39 -9.73 1.48
CA TYR A 67 11.66 -9.26 2.66
C TYR A 67 10.65 -8.18 2.26
N ASN A 68 9.36 -8.43 2.52
CA ASN A 68 8.27 -7.49 2.28
C ASN A 68 8.07 -6.60 3.51
N GLU A 69 8.60 -5.39 3.43
CA GLU A 69 8.54 -4.37 4.46
C GLU A 69 7.13 -3.87 4.78
N VAL A 70 6.16 -4.02 3.85
CA VAL A 70 4.77 -3.65 4.11
C VAL A 70 4.07 -4.68 4.99
N LYS A 71 4.35 -5.97 4.79
CA LYS A 71 3.72 -7.08 5.52
C LYS A 71 4.56 -7.62 6.68
N ASN A 72 5.79 -7.12 6.87
CA ASN A 72 6.74 -7.59 7.89
C ASN A 72 7.06 -9.10 7.79
N GLU A 73 7.15 -9.61 6.57
CA GLU A 73 7.37 -11.04 6.31
C GLU A 73 8.19 -11.27 5.05
N ASN A 74 8.74 -12.48 4.90
CA ASN A 74 9.34 -12.87 3.62
C ASN A 74 8.23 -13.12 2.59
N SER A 75 8.49 -12.73 1.35
CA SER A 75 7.58 -12.95 0.22
C SER A 75 7.21 -14.43 0.08
N ALA A 76 5.94 -14.73 -0.20
CA ALA A 76 5.46 -16.09 -0.42
C ALA A 76 5.84 -16.70 -1.80
N ALA A 77 6.32 -15.87 -2.74
CA ALA A 77 6.78 -16.29 -4.06
C ALA A 77 8.00 -15.45 -4.48
N GLN A 78 8.72 -15.92 -5.50
CA GLN A 78 9.88 -15.22 -6.06
C GLN A 78 9.45 -14.04 -6.93
N LEU A 79 10.23 -12.96 -6.90
CA LEU A 79 10.12 -11.81 -7.79
C LEU A 79 11.36 -11.78 -8.70
N THR A 80 11.16 -11.38 -9.96
CA THR A 80 12.26 -11.16 -10.91
C THR A 80 12.44 -9.68 -11.17
N LEU A 81 13.64 -9.17 -10.87
CA LEU A 81 14.02 -7.79 -11.17
C LEU A 81 15.17 -7.76 -12.18
N TYR A 82 15.26 -6.66 -12.94
CA TYR A 82 16.29 -6.49 -13.95
C TYR A 82 17.03 -5.17 -13.77
N ALA A 83 18.27 -5.11 -14.26
CA ALA A 83 19.00 -3.86 -14.39
C ALA A 83 19.85 -3.85 -15.67
N LEU A 84 19.89 -2.70 -16.34
CA LEU A 84 20.81 -2.42 -17.45
C LEU A 84 21.90 -1.47 -16.96
N SER A 85 23.16 -1.77 -17.27
CA SER A 85 24.27 -0.89 -16.93
C SER A 85 25.41 -0.90 -17.93
N ASP A 86 26.17 0.19 -17.92
CA ASP A 86 27.50 0.34 -18.51
C ASP A 86 28.53 0.25 -17.39
N LEU A 87 29.42 -0.75 -17.48
CA LEU A 87 30.42 -1.08 -16.46
C LEU A 87 31.79 -0.40 -16.67
N THR A 88 31.95 0.48 -17.68
CA THR A 88 33.25 1.07 -18.06
C THR A 88 34.03 1.65 -16.86
N ASP A 89 33.33 2.36 -15.96
CA ASP A 89 33.92 2.97 -14.76
C ASP A 89 33.17 2.61 -13.46
N LYS A 90 32.49 1.45 -13.44
CA LYS A 90 31.68 1.01 -12.28
C LYS A 90 32.22 -0.27 -11.66
N SER A 91 32.30 -0.30 -10.33
CA SER A 91 32.56 -1.51 -9.55
C SER A 91 31.34 -1.98 -8.76
N SER A 92 30.26 -1.19 -8.79
CA SER A 92 29.00 -1.50 -8.12
C SER A 92 27.81 -1.40 -9.04
N LEU A 93 26.86 -2.30 -8.86
CA LEU A 93 25.65 -2.37 -9.66
C LEU A 93 24.51 -2.97 -8.84
N ASN A 94 23.51 -2.15 -8.50
CA ASN A 94 22.32 -2.59 -7.78
C ASN A 94 21.19 -2.95 -8.75
N VAL A 95 20.33 -3.87 -8.34
CA VAL A 95 19.10 -4.23 -9.03
C VAL A 95 17.93 -3.83 -8.14
N ASN A 96 17.02 -3.01 -8.64
CA ASN A 96 15.87 -2.54 -7.87
C ASN A 96 14.64 -2.30 -8.75
N VAL A 97 13.56 -1.80 -8.14
CA VAL A 97 12.29 -1.55 -8.85
C VAL A 97 12.42 -0.49 -9.95
N LEU A 98 13.25 0.54 -9.77
CA LEU A 98 13.48 1.57 -10.78
C LEU A 98 14.24 1.00 -11.97
N THR A 99 15.34 0.26 -11.72
CA THR A 99 16.11 -0.37 -12.80
C THR A 99 15.27 -1.37 -13.60
N HIS A 100 14.31 -2.04 -12.94
CA HIS A 100 13.39 -2.96 -13.60
C HIS A 100 12.41 -2.22 -14.51
N LEU A 101 11.76 -1.16 -14.02
CA LEU A 101 10.82 -0.36 -14.82
C LEU A 101 11.51 0.29 -16.02
N GLU A 102 12.75 0.76 -15.86
CA GLU A 102 13.54 1.37 -16.92
C GLU A 102 13.88 0.42 -18.07
N ARG A 103 13.98 -0.89 -17.80
CA ARG A 103 14.60 -1.87 -18.71
C ARG A 103 14.08 -1.78 -20.14
N ASN A 104 12.76 -1.89 -20.32
CA ASN A 104 12.16 -1.93 -21.65
C ASN A 104 12.15 -0.55 -22.32
N ARG A 105 11.99 0.51 -21.53
CA ARG A 105 12.03 1.90 -22.01
C ARG A 105 13.42 2.27 -22.52
N VAL A 106 14.47 1.93 -21.79
CA VAL A 106 15.87 2.13 -22.20
C VAL A 106 16.16 1.40 -23.51
N LYS A 107 15.79 0.12 -23.63
CA LYS A 107 15.98 -0.64 -24.89
C LYS A 107 15.23 -0.01 -26.06
N HIS A 108 14.00 0.47 -25.84
CA HIS A 108 13.22 1.15 -26.87
C HIS A 108 13.88 2.46 -27.33
N LEU A 109 14.36 3.29 -26.40
CA LEU A 109 15.04 4.55 -26.69
C LEU A 109 16.34 4.33 -27.48
N ILE A 110 17.13 3.31 -27.13
CA ILE A 110 18.36 2.96 -27.85
C ILE A 110 18.06 2.46 -29.26
N ALA A 111 17.04 1.62 -29.42
CA ALA A 111 16.60 1.17 -30.74
C ALA A 111 16.16 2.34 -31.66
N ASN A 112 15.73 3.45 -31.06
CA ASN A 112 15.38 4.69 -31.76
C ASN A 112 16.55 5.69 -31.86
N GLY A 113 17.78 5.26 -31.54
CA GLY A 113 19.01 6.00 -31.83
C GLY A 113 19.58 6.83 -30.68
N LEU A 114 19.02 6.76 -29.47
CA LEU A 114 19.64 7.41 -28.30
C LEU A 114 20.85 6.62 -27.81
N SER A 115 21.85 7.33 -27.25
CA SER A 115 22.92 6.66 -26.52
C SER A 115 22.40 6.03 -25.23
N PHE A 116 23.11 5.04 -24.69
CA PHE A 116 22.73 4.39 -23.43
C PHE A 116 22.56 5.38 -22.27
N SER A 117 23.48 6.33 -22.14
CA SER A 117 23.45 7.35 -21.08
C SER A 117 22.22 8.27 -21.20
N GLU A 118 21.91 8.73 -22.41
CA GLU A 118 20.72 9.55 -22.68
C GLU A 118 19.43 8.76 -22.42
N ALA A 119 19.37 7.52 -22.89
CA ALA A 119 18.23 6.63 -22.70
C ALA A 119 17.97 6.34 -21.21
N LYS A 120 19.03 6.09 -20.42
CA LYS A 120 18.96 5.91 -18.97
C LYS A 120 18.45 7.16 -18.27
N SER A 121 19.05 8.32 -18.59
CA SER A 121 18.67 9.59 -17.97
C SER A 121 17.23 9.99 -18.29
N GLN A 122 16.79 9.78 -19.53
CA GLN A 122 15.41 10.04 -19.93
C GLN A 122 14.43 9.07 -19.27
N SER A 123 14.67 7.76 -19.34
CA SER A 123 13.79 6.76 -18.76
C SER A 123 13.63 6.93 -17.25
N GLN A 124 14.71 7.26 -16.54
CA GLN A 124 14.65 7.51 -15.10
C GLN A 124 13.76 8.72 -14.80
N ARG A 125 13.97 9.85 -15.49
CA ARG A 125 13.14 11.06 -15.27
C ARG A 125 11.66 10.80 -15.55
N GLU A 126 11.33 10.10 -16.64
CA GLU A 126 9.95 9.75 -16.99
C GLU A 126 9.30 8.87 -15.90
N ILE A 127 10.02 7.85 -15.42
CA ILE A 127 9.54 6.99 -14.33
C ILE A 127 9.38 7.78 -13.02
N LEU A 128 10.30 8.69 -12.67
CA LEU A 128 10.16 9.50 -11.47
C LEU A 128 8.97 10.46 -11.56
N SER A 129 8.74 11.05 -12.74
CA SER A 129 7.59 11.91 -12.99
C SER A 129 6.26 11.17 -12.78
N LEU A 130 6.21 9.86 -13.04
CA LEU A 130 5.03 9.04 -12.78
C LEU A 130 4.61 9.02 -11.30
N PHE A 131 5.58 9.18 -10.40
CA PHE A 131 5.38 9.21 -8.96
C PHE A 131 5.35 10.63 -8.40
N GLU A 132 5.13 11.65 -9.24
CA GLU A 132 5.12 13.08 -8.87
C GLU A 132 6.48 13.57 -8.31
N ILE A 133 7.59 13.00 -8.80
CA ILE A 133 8.95 13.34 -8.36
C ILE A 133 9.68 14.10 -9.47
N ASP A 134 9.78 15.43 -9.33
CA ASP A 134 10.59 16.30 -10.20
C ASP A 134 11.91 16.69 -9.52
N LYS A 135 12.72 15.68 -9.21
CA LYS A 135 14.07 15.91 -8.70
C LYS A 135 15.10 15.86 -9.83
N GLN A 136 15.91 16.91 -9.92
CA GLN A 136 17.02 16.98 -10.86
C GLN A 136 18.29 16.32 -10.30
N ASN A 137 19.14 15.79 -11.18
CA ASN A 137 20.43 15.17 -10.84
C ASN A 137 20.34 13.98 -9.87
N VAL A 138 19.27 13.19 -9.95
CA VAL A 138 19.20 11.90 -9.24
C VAL A 138 20.30 10.99 -9.79
N ALA A 139 21.03 10.31 -8.89
CA ALA A 139 22.01 9.32 -9.32
C ALA A 139 21.33 8.20 -10.13
N ASN A 140 22.08 7.56 -11.04
CA ASN A 140 21.55 6.46 -11.84
C ASN A 140 20.89 5.39 -10.95
N SER A 141 19.73 4.88 -11.36
CA SER A 141 18.91 3.98 -10.54
C SER A 141 19.66 2.78 -10.00
N GLU A 142 20.62 2.25 -10.76
CA GLU A 142 21.44 1.11 -10.36
C GLU A 142 22.58 1.45 -9.37
N LEU A 143 22.68 2.69 -8.91
CA LEU A 143 23.58 3.14 -7.86
C LEU A 143 22.84 3.46 -6.55
N LEU A 144 21.50 3.48 -6.59
CA LEU A 144 20.64 3.76 -5.45
C LEU A 144 20.58 2.56 -4.50
N ASP A 145 20.47 2.84 -3.21
CA ASP A 145 20.58 1.86 -2.13
C ASP A 145 19.71 2.24 -0.93
N ILE A 146 18.67 1.45 -0.65
CA ILE A 146 17.70 1.75 0.43
C ILE A 146 18.32 1.68 1.84
N THR A 147 19.55 1.16 1.97
CA THR A 147 20.29 1.12 3.23
C THR A 147 21.13 2.37 3.49
N LYS A 148 21.16 3.30 2.53
CA LYS A 148 21.91 4.55 2.62
C LYS A 148 20.97 5.74 2.80
N GLN A 149 21.47 6.73 3.52
CA GLN A 149 20.81 8.02 3.67
C GLN A 149 20.76 8.81 2.36
N GLY A 150 19.95 9.85 2.36
CA GLY A 150 19.84 10.80 1.26
C GLY A 150 18.61 10.59 0.38
N ASP A 151 18.13 11.70 -0.17
CA ASP A 151 16.91 11.80 -0.97
C ASP A 151 16.80 10.77 -2.10
N ASP A 152 17.88 10.51 -2.84
CA ASP A 152 17.81 9.62 -4.01
C ASP A 152 17.49 8.17 -3.58
N ASN A 153 18.00 7.76 -2.43
CA ASN A 153 17.69 6.48 -1.81
C ASN A 153 16.28 6.47 -1.19
N ALA A 154 15.84 7.63 -0.68
CA ALA A 154 14.47 7.84 -0.20
C ALA A 154 13.44 7.67 -1.34
N ILE A 155 13.74 8.25 -2.51
CA ILE A 155 12.94 8.13 -3.74
C ILE A 155 12.80 6.66 -4.14
N LEU A 156 13.91 5.90 -4.15
CA LEU A 156 13.87 4.48 -4.44
C LEU A 156 12.92 3.72 -3.49
N LEU A 157 13.04 3.99 -2.19
CA LEU A 157 12.20 3.33 -1.19
C LEU A 157 10.72 3.73 -1.34
N ALA A 158 10.44 5.02 -1.58
CA ALA A 158 9.08 5.53 -1.79
C ALA A 158 8.40 4.84 -2.99
N VAL A 159 9.09 4.77 -4.14
CA VAL A 159 8.59 4.07 -5.33
C VAL A 159 8.38 2.59 -5.05
N SER A 160 9.32 1.94 -4.34
CA SER A 160 9.22 0.52 -3.95
C SER A 160 7.96 0.22 -3.12
N VAL A 161 7.66 1.05 -2.12
CA VAL A 161 6.50 0.82 -1.23
C VAL A 161 5.17 1.16 -1.91
N ILE A 162 5.13 2.18 -2.77
CA ILE A 162 3.94 2.51 -3.58
C ILE A 162 3.62 1.35 -4.54
N LEU A 163 4.63 0.81 -5.23
CA LEU A 163 4.46 -0.34 -6.11
C LEU A 163 4.00 -1.58 -5.32
N GLN A 164 4.59 -1.83 -4.15
CA GLN A 164 4.25 -2.98 -3.32
C GLN A 164 2.81 -2.92 -2.79
N GLY A 165 2.40 -1.78 -2.23
CA GLY A 165 1.12 -1.66 -1.55
C GLY A 165 0.87 -2.84 -0.60
N HIS A 166 -0.38 -3.30 -0.59
CA HIS A 166 -0.76 -4.56 0.07
C HIS A 166 -0.83 -5.75 -0.89
N LEU A 167 -0.29 -5.61 -2.11
CA LEU A 167 -0.39 -6.61 -3.16
C LEU A 167 0.29 -7.93 -2.78
N SER A 168 -0.25 -9.03 -3.28
CA SER A 168 0.47 -10.29 -3.39
C SER A 168 1.63 -10.17 -4.38
N ILE A 169 2.57 -11.13 -4.33
CA ILE A 169 3.74 -11.13 -5.22
C ILE A 169 3.30 -11.26 -6.69
N SER A 170 2.26 -12.04 -6.97
CA SER A 170 1.70 -12.17 -8.32
C SER A 170 1.14 -10.85 -8.83
N GLU A 171 0.37 -10.14 -7.99
CA GLU A 171 -0.19 -8.84 -8.36
C GLU A 171 0.90 -7.76 -8.53
N LEU A 172 1.93 -7.76 -7.68
CA LEU A 172 3.09 -6.87 -7.85
C LEU A 172 3.82 -7.16 -9.16
N SER A 173 4.05 -8.44 -9.48
CA SER A 173 4.73 -8.83 -10.72
C SER A 173 3.92 -8.43 -11.95
N GLU A 174 2.60 -8.59 -11.91
CA GLU A 174 1.69 -8.13 -12.95
C GLU A 174 1.70 -6.60 -13.08
N LEU A 175 1.65 -5.87 -11.96
CA LEU A 175 1.71 -4.40 -11.95
C LEU A 175 3.01 -3.90 -12.60
N LEU A 176 4.16 -4.44 -12.21
CA LEU A 176 5.46 -4.08 -12.79
C LEU A 176 5.52 -4.34 -14.30
N ALA A 177 5.03 -5.50 -14.74
CA ALA A 177 5.01 -5.87 -16.15
C ALA A 177 4.08 -4.96 -16.98
N ASN A 178 2.90 -4.65 -16.43
CA ASN A 178 1.92 -3.81 -17.11
C ASN A 178 2.38 -2.35 -17.18
N ILE A 179 2.96 -1.80 -16.11
CA ILE A 179 3.57 -0.46 -16.13
C ILE A 179 4.72 -0.43 -17.16
N SER A 180 5.64 -1.39 -17.11
CA SER A 180 6.77 -1.45 -18.04
C SER A 180 6.33 -1.57 -19.51
N THR A 181 5.18 -2.20 -19.76
CA THR A 181 4.60 -2.29 -21.11
C THR A 181 3.97 -0.97 -21.54
N ASP A 182 3.21 -0.32 -20.65
CA ASP A 182 2.51 0.94 -20.92
C ASP A 182 3.50 2.08 -21.24
N ILE A 183 4.49 2.28 -20.36
CA ILE A 183 5.45 3.40 -20.49
C ILE A 183 6.51 3.19 -21.59
N ARG A 184 6.55 2.02 -22.25
CA ARG A 184 7.66 1.60 -23.11
C ARG A 184 7.95 2.61 -24.23
N GLU A 185 6.90 3.08 -24.89
CA GLU A 185 7.00 3.85 -26.14
C GLU A 185 7.06 5.36 -25.93
N ASP A 186 6.41 5.88 -24.89
CA ASP A 186 6.28 7.33 -24.66
C ASP A 186 6.72 7.79 -23.26
N GLY A 187 6.98 6.87 -22.32
CA GLY A 187 7.33 7.20 -20.95
C GLY A 187 6.14 7.64 -20.09
N LEU A 188 4.90 7.48 -20.57
CA LEU A 188 3.69 7.94 -19.88
C LEU A 188 2.85 6.74 -19.41
N LEU A 189 2.34 6.79 -18.19
CA LEU A 189 1.35 5.81 -17.71
C LEU A 189 -0.04 6.28 -18.13
N ASN A 190 -0.51 5.76 -19.25
CA ASN A 190 -1.80 6.14 -19.84
C ASN A 190 -2.95 5.25 -19.34
N ASN A 191 -2.65 4.07 -18.78
CA ASN A 191 -3.68 3.17 -18.28
C ASN A 191 -4.23 3.64 -16.91
N PRO A 192 -5.48 4.12 -16.84
CA PRO A 192 -6.03 4.68 -15.60
C PRO A 192 -6.18 3.63 -14.49
N ALA A 193 -6.35 2.35 -14.84
CA ALA A 193 -6.45 1.29 -13.83
C ALA A 193 -5.12 1.09 -13.10
N LEU A 194 -3.99 1.17 -13.80
CA LEU A 194 -2.66 1.10 -13.19
C LEU A 194 -2.41 2.31 -12.29
N GLY A 195 -2.74 3.52 -12.77
CA GLY A 195 -2.67 4.74 -11.96
C GLY A 195 -3.51 4.65 -10.69
N SER A 196 -4.76 4.21 -10.81
CA SER A 196 -5.64 3.94 -9.67
C SER A 196 -5.05 2.90 -8.70
N MET A 197 -4.41 1.84 -9.20
CA MET A 197 -3.71 0.87 -8.34
C MET A 197 -2.58 1.53 -7.53
N LEU A 198 -1.77 2.40 -8.14
CA LEU A 198 -0.68 3.10 -7.45
C LEU A 198 -1.20 4.00 -6.32
N ILE A 199 -2.20 4.86 -6.59
CA ILE A 199 -2.77 5.73 -5.55
C ILE A 199 -3.51 4.93 -4.46
N ASN A 200 -4.23 3.87 -4.83
CA ASN A 200 -4.85 2.96 -3.87
C ASN A 200 -3.79 2.29 -2.98
N ASN A 201 -2.68 1.85 -3.54
CA ASN A 201 -1.58 1.26 -2.79
C ASN A 201 -1.02 2.27 -1.78
N ALA A 202 -0.61 3.45 -2.26
CA ALA A 202 0.01 4.49 -1.45
C ALA A 202 -0.89 4.94 -0.29
N LYS A 203 -2.18 5.17 -0.56
CA LYS A 203 -3.14 5.76 0.39
C LYS A 203 -3.31 4.94 1.67
N TYR A 204 -3.12 3.63 1.61
CA TYR A 204 -3.40 2.70 2.70
C TYR A 204 -2.14 2.06 3.30
N LEU A 205 -0.97 2.64 3.02
CA LEU A 205 0.27 2.26 3.70
C LEU A 205 0.33 2.86 5.11
N ASN A 206 0.86 2.09 6.06
CA ASN A 206 1.32 2.62 7.33
C ASN A 206 2.84 2.84 7.24
N LEU A 207 3.24 4.06 6.91
CA LEU A 207 4.64 4.39 6.65
C LEU A 207 5.52 4.27 7.90
N GLU A 208 4.99 4.60 9.08
CA GLU A 208 5.68 4.42 10.36
C GLU A 208 6.00 2.94 10.62
N ASN A 209 5.02 2.06 10.42
CA ASN A 209 5.24 0.62 10.57
C ASN A 209 6.27 0.11 9.55
N ILE A 210 6.21 0.55 8.29
CA ILE A 210 7.18 0.14 7.25
C ILE A 210 8.60 0.52 7.67
N ARG A 211 8.81 1.75 8.15
CA ARG A 211 10.10 2.19 8.69
C ARG A 211 10.56 1.27 9.83
N GLN A 212 9.71 1.06 10.82
CA GLN A 212 10.02 0.18 11.96
C GLN A 212 10.34 -1.25 11.52
N HIS A 213 9.61 -1.80 10.54
CA HIS A 213 9.87 -3.13 10.00
C HIS A 213 11.25 -3.23 9.33
N LEU A 214 11.68 -2.19 8.61
CA LEU A 214 13.00 -2.15 7.99
C LEU A 214 14.11 -1.96 9.02
N GLU A 215 13.94 -1.05 9.99
CA GLU A 215 14.89 -0.85 11.09
C GLU A 215 15.11 -2.15 11.88
N ASN A 216 14.04 -2.79 12.31
CA ASN A 216 14.09 -4.09 13.00
C ASN A 216 14.75 -5.18 12.13
N ARG A 217 14.46 -5.19 10.83
CA ARG A 217 15.05 -6.16 9.90
C ARG A 217 16.56 -6.00 9.79
N TYR A 218 17.06 -4.78 9.62
CA TYR A 218 18.48 -4.53 9.48
C TYR A 218 19.24 -4.67 10.80
N GLU A 219 18.63 -4.28 11.92
CA GLU A 219 19.17 -4.56 13.27
C GLU A 219 19.35 -6.07 13.48
N ALA A 220 18.33 -6.88 13.14
CA ALA A 220 18.41 -8.34 13.22
C ALA A 220 19.45 -8.97 12.28
N LEU A 221 19.90 -8.24 11.25
CA LEU A 221 20.97 -8.62 10.33
C LEU A 221 22.34 -8.06 10.74
N GLU A 222 22.44 -7.45 11.93
CA GLU A 222 23.63 -6.80 12.48
C GLU A 222 24.18 -5.74 11.50
N MET A 223 23.28 -4.95 10.91
CA MET A 223 23.63 -3.83 10.05
C MET A 223 23.28 -2.51 10.72
N ASP A 224 24.25 -1.60 10.77
CA ASP A 224 24.02 -0.21 11.15
C ASP A 224 23.51 0.55 9.93
N VAL A 225 22.19 0.59 9.80
CA VAL A 225 21.47 1.18 8.66
C VAL A 225 20.55 2.27 9.18
N SER A 226 20.52 3.39 8.46
CA SER A 226 19.58 4.47 8.72
C SER A 226 18.67 4.61 7.51
N ILE A 227 17.38 4.35 7.73
CA ILE A 227 16.38 4.34 6.65
C ILE A 227 16.16 5.77 6.15
N PRO A 228 16.27 6.02 4.84
CA PRO A 228 16.10 7.35 4.27
C PRO A 228 14.67 7.88 4.46
N ASP A 229 14.47 9.20 4.39
CA ASP A 229 13.16 9.85 4.60
C ASP A 229 12.23 9.72 3.38
N PHE A 230 11.66 8.53 3.20
CA PHE A 230 10.84 8.17 2.04
C PHE A 230 9.39 8.66 2.16
N GLU A 231 8.92 8.94 3.37
CA GLU A 231 7.53 9.26 3.67
C GLU A 231 7.10 10.58 3.04
N GLY A 232 8.01 11.56 2.99
CA GLY A 232 7.78 12.81 2.29
C GLY A 232 7.40 12.59 0.81
N TYR A 233 8.11 11.69 0.12
CA TYR A 233 7.84 11.37 -1.29
C TYR A 233 6.54 10.59 -1.48
N VAL A 234 6.21 9.66 -0.56
CA VAL A 234 4.92 8.95 -0.62
C VAL A 234 3.75 9.91 -0.40
N ASN A 235 3.85 10.81 0.58
CA ASN A 235 2.81 11.80 0.84
C ASN A 235 2.68 12.78 -0.34
N ALA A 236 3.80 13.24 -0.91
CA ALA A 236 3.77 14.09 -2.09
C ALA A 236 3.08 13.41 -3.28
N PHE A 237 3.33 12.11 -3.52
CA PHE A 237 2.59 11.36 -4.53
C PHE A 237 1.08 11.35 -4.27
N ILE A 238 0.66 11.07 -3.03
CA ILE A 238 -0.77 11.05 -2.64
C ILE A 238 -1.44 12.41 -2.81
N GLU A 239 -0.73 13.50 -2.51
CA GLU A 239 -1.26 14.86 -2.53
C GLU A 239 -1.33 15.46 -3.94
N ASN A 240 -0.40 15.09 -4.84
CA ASN A 240 -0.23 15.76 -6.12
C ASN A 240 -0.71 14.94 -7.33
N THR A 241 -0.88 13.62 -7.19
CA THR A 241 -1.23 12.80 -8.36
C THR A 241 -2.67 13.02 -8.82
N ASP A 242 -2.86 13.02 -10.14
CA ASP A 242 -4.18 13.06 -10.79
C ASP A 242 -4.85 11.67 -10.87
N PHE A 243 -4.21 10.61 -10.36
CA PHE A 243 -4.79 9.28 -10.35
C PHE A 243 -6.02 9.19 -9.43
N VAL A 244 -7.06 8.52 -9.93
CA VAL A 244 -8.33 8.41 -9.21
C VAL A 244 -8.25 7.32 -8.15
N LEU A 245 -8.49 7.68 -6.89
CA LEU A 245 -8.67 6.73 -5.78
C LEU A 245 -9.99 5.97 -5.98
N THR A 246 -9.92 4.66 -6.19
CA THR A 246 -11.09 3.82 -6.51
C THR A 246 -11.44 2.81 -5.42
N ARG A 247 -10.52 2.53 -4.50
CA ARG A 247 -10.69 1.51 -3.48
C ARG A 247 -11.13 2.17 -2.17
N HIS A 248 -12.40 2.07 -1.81
CA HIS A 248 -12.98 2.71 -0.61
C HIS A 248 -13.54 1.67 0.36
N ILE A 249 -13.79 2.06 1.61
CA ILE A 249 -14.58 1.23 2.54
C ILE A 249 -16.02 1.19 2.03
N GLU A 250 -16.56 0.00 1.83
CA GLU A 250 -17.94 -0.16 1.35
C GLU A 250 -18.90 -0.44 2.49
N TYR A 251 -20.13 0.08 2.35
CA TYR A 251 -21.23 -0.11 3.29
C TYR A 251 -22.43 -0.72 2.56
N PRO A 252 -22.46 -2.06 2.36
CA PRO A 252 -23.55 -2.73 1.63
C PRO A 252 -24.91 -2.47 2.27
N ALA A 253 -25.99 -2.46 1.49
CA ALA A 253 -27.35 -2.19 2.01
C ALA A 253 -27.85 -3.21 3.05
N ALA A 254 -27.27 -4.42 3.07
CA ALA A 254 -27.63 -5.50 3.99
C ALA A 254 -26.41 -6.37 4.33
N GLY A 255 -26.51 -7.09 5.44
CA GLY A 255 -25.55 -8.09 5.89
C GLY A 255 -26.23 -9.37 6.37
N GLN A 256 -25.53 -10.15 7.18
CA GLN A 256 -25.98 -11.44 7.71
C GLN A 256 -27.19 -11.32 8.65
N HIS A 257 -27.37 -10.16 9.28
CA HIS A 257 -28.40 -9.89 10.28
C HIS A 257 -29.51 -8.97 9.74
N GLY A 258 -29.63 -8.82 8.42
CA GLY A 258 -30.66 -8.01 7.77
C GLY A 258 -30.14 -6.69 7.23
N LEU A 259 -30.98 -5.64 7.27
CA LEU A 259 -30.61 -4.32 6.73
C LEU A 259 -29.41 -3.74 7.48
N ASN A 260 -28.55 -3.03 6.77
CA ASN A 260 -27.32 -2.51 7.33
C ASN A 260 -27.52 -1.12 7.96
N ILE A 261 -27.23 -0.97 9.24
CA ILE A 261 -27.24 0.33 9.92
C ILE A 261 -26.18 1.28 9.38
N LEU A 262 -25.19 0.82 8.61
CA LEU A 262 -24.20 1.68 7.94
C LEU A 262 -24.59 2.08 6.51
N ASP A 263 -25.74 1.63 5.99
CA ASP A 263 -26.27 2.11 4.70
C ASP A 263 -26.53 3.62 4.78
N ARG A 264 -25.76 4.42 4.05
CA ARG A 264 -25.78 5.89 4.16
C ARG A 264 -27.13 6.50 3.83
N GLU A 265 -27.90 5.89 2.94
CA GLU A 265 -29.18 6.42 2.45
C GLU A 265 -30.36 6.07 3.37
N LYS A 266 -30.22 5.05 4.22
CA LYS A 266 -31.30 4.55 5.07
C LYS A 266 -31.22 5.12 6.50
N THR A 267 -32.23 5.90 6.86
CA THR A 267 -32.36 6.58 8.17
C THR A 267 -33.55 6.10 9.02
N GLN A 268 -34.44 5.26 8.47
CA GLN A 268 -35.60 4.73 9.19
C GLN A 268 -35.55 3.21 9.30
N TYR A 269 -35.70 2.70 10.51
CA TYR A 269 -35.63 1.27 10.86
C TYR A 269 -36.78 0.93 11.81
N ALA A 270 -37.37 -0.26 11.70
CA ALA A 270 -38.31 -0.76 12.71
C ALA A 270 -37.54 -1.27 13.95
N ALA A 271 -38.22 -1.56 15.05
CA ALA A 271 -37.61 -2.35 16.11
C ALA A 271 -37.25 -3.75 15.57
N GLY A 272 -36.06 -4.25 15.90
CA GLY A 272 -35.57 -5.52 15.35
C GLY A 272 -34.06 -5.60 15.25
N ASP A 273 -33.60 -6.68 14.62
CA ASP A 273 -32.19 -7.01 14.42
C ASP A 273 -31.68 -6.48 13.08
N TYR A 274 -30.46 -5.97 13.07
CA TYR A 274 -29.81 -5.33 11.94
C TYR A 274 -28.31 -5.64 11.91
N SER A 275 -27.74 -5.53 10.71
CA SER A 275 -26.30 -5.64 10.49
C SER A 275 -25.60 -4.30 10.69
N MET A 276 -24.39 -4.31 11.24
CA MET A 276 -23.39 -3.25 11.10
C MET A 276 -22.28 -3.79 10.21
N LYS A 277 -22.55 -3.83 8.90
CA LYS A 277 -21.68 -4.44 7.90
C LYS A 277 -20.81 -3.41 7.19
N ALA A 278 -19.54 -3.73 7.02
CA ALA A 278 -18.65 -3.01 6.14
C ALA A 278 -17.72 -3.97 5.39
N VAL A 279 -17.22 -3.57 4.23
CA VAL A 279 -16.17 -4.27 3.49
C VAL A 279 -14.95 -3.36 3.43
N LEU A 280 -13.90 -3.76 4.13
CA LEU A 280 -12.70 -2.96 4.32
C LEU A 280 -11.60 -3.43 3.36
N PRO A 281 -11.09 -2.57 2.47
CA PRO A 281 -9.87 -2.87 1.73
C PRO A 281 -8.67 -3.10 2.65
N GLU A 282 -7.67 -3.86 2.18
CA GLU A 282 -6.44 -4.09 2.96
C GLU A 282 -5.71 -2.77 3.28
N GLY A 283 -5.23 -2.62 4.52
CA GLY A 283 -4.63 -1.38 5.02
C GLY A 283 -5.63 -0.32 5.54
N THR A 284 -6.94 -0.53 5.36
CA THR A 284 -7.95 0.37 5.92
C THR A 284 -8.30 0.02 7.37
N ASN A 285 -8.84 1.00 8.09
CA ASN A 285 -9.45 0.79 9.40
C ASN A 285 -10.75 1.57 9.52
N LEU A 286 -11.65 1.09 10.37
CA LEU A 286 -12.96 1.68 10.58
C LEU A 286 -13.27 1.76 12.06
N LYS A 287 -13.74 2.92 12.52
CA LYS A 287 -14.40 3.06 13.82
C LYS A 287 -15.80 3.60 13.64
N VAL A 288 -16.73 3.09 14.44
CA VAL A 288 -18.13 3.53 14.45
C VAL A 288 -18.52 3.79 15.89
N LYS A 289 -18.87 5.04 16.21
CA LYS A 289 -19.50 5.37 17.49
C LYS A 289 -21.01 5.28 17.31
N ILE A 290 -21.67 4.47 18.15
CA ILE A 290 -23.12 4.41 18.25
C ILE A 290 -23.53 5.11 19.55
N SER A 291 -24.42 6.09 19.47
CA SER A 291 -24.95 6.84 20.62
C SER A 291 -26.48 6.81 20.63
N GLY A 292 -27.07 6.72 21.83
CA GLY A 292 -28.50 6.64 22.07
C GLY A 292 -28.87 5.50 23.03
N ASP A 293 -30.11 5.50 23.52
CA ASP A 293 -30.56 4.53 24.54
C ASP A 293 -31.42 3.38 23.96
N ASN A 294 -31.56 3.31 22.63
CA ASN A 294 -32.57 2.49 21.95
C ASN A 294 -31.96 1.36 21.13
N TRP A 295 -30.77 0.93 21.51
CA TRP A 295 -30.05 -0.13 20.85
C TRP A 295 -29.35 -1.00 21.89
N VAL A 296 -29.29 -2.29 21.57
CA VAL A 296 -28.55 -3.31 22.32
C VAL A 296 -27.90 -4.24 21.30
N TYR A 297 -27.15 -5.23 21.76
CA TYR A 297 -26.60 -6.28 20.90
C TYR A 297 -26.46 -7.58 21.70
N PRO A 298 -26.46 -8.74 21.03
CA PRO A 298 -26.22 -10.02 21.68
C PRO A 298 -24.90 -10.04 22.45
N ALA A 299 -24.92 -10.58 23.67
CA ALA A 299 -23.74 -10.64 24.55
C ALA A 299 -22.59 -11.50 24.00
N MET A 300 -22.89 -12.44 23.10
CA MET A 300 -21.89 -13.26 22.42
C MET A 300 -22.11 -13.20 20.92
N GLN A 301 -21.10 -12.73 20.19
CA GLN A 301 -21.02 -12.76 18.74
C GLN A 301 -19.59 -13.15 18.37
N ASN A 302 -19.45 -14.09 17.44
CA ASN A 302 -18.14 -14.62 17.05
C ASN A 302 -17.79 -14.16 15.65
N ASN A 303 -16.51 -13.91 15.40
CA ASN A 303 -15.96 -13.59 14.07
C ASN A 303 -16.61 -12.37 13.38
N THR A 304 -17.10 -11.41 14.16
CA THR A 304 -17.74 -10.18 13.64
C THR A 304 -16.76 -9.29 12.91
N GLY A 305 -15.47 -9.34 13.26
CA GLY A 305 -14.47 -8.39 12.80
C GLY A 305 -14.52 -7.03 13.50
N TRP A 306 -15.30 -6.92 14.56
CA TRP A 306 -15.43 -5.73 15.39
C TRP A 306 -15.02 -6.03 16.84
N ASP A 307 -14.27 -5.11 17.43
CA ASP A 307 -14.11 -4.97 18.87
C ASP A 307 -14.82 -3.70 19.33
N TYR A 308 -15.07 -3.54 20.64
CA TYR A 308 -15.78 -2.39 21.16
C TYR A 308 -15.27 -1.91 22.52
N SER A 309 -15.42 -0.62 22.76
CA SER A 309 -15.07 0.01 24.03
C SER A 309 -16.03 -0.38 25.16
N GLU A 310 -15.63 -0.05 26.38
CA GLU A 310 -16.56 0.08 27.50
C GLU A 310 -17.68 1.08 27.20
N TRP A 311 -18.81 0.94 27.89
CA TRP A 311 -19.96 1.84 27.75
C TRP A 311 -19.64 3.22 28.32
N ASN A 312 -19.86 4.27 27.51
CA ASN A 312 -19.81 5.65 27.98
C ASN A 312 -21.21 6.08 28.44
N ALA A 313 -21.43 6.13 29.76
CA ALA A 313 -22.72 6.49 30.33
C ALA A 313 -23.12 7.96 30.14
N THR A 314 -22.15 8.86 29.98
CA THR A 314 -22.41 10.30 29.78
C THR A 314 -22.91 10.58 28.37
N GLU A 315 -22.25 10.01 27.36
CA GLU A 315 -22.63 10.15 25.96
C GLU A 315 -23.67 9.12 25.50
N LYS A 316 -24.00 8.17 26.38
CA LYS A 316 -24.84 7.00 26.08
C LYS A 316 -24.37 6.32 24.81
N SER A 317 -23.06 6.02 24.76
CA SER A 317 -22.40 5.60 23.53
C SER A 317 -21.40 4.48 23.73
N ARG A 318 -21.06 3.82 22.63
CA ARG A 318 -19.97 2.86 22.53
C ARG A 318 -19.23 3.06 21.22
N LEU A 319 -17.91 2.88 21.25
CA LEU A 319 -17.06 2.92 20.07
C LEU A 319 -16.75 1.50 19.62
N PHE A 320 -17.09 1.18 18.39
CA PHE A 320 -16.74 -0.06 17.71
C PHE A 320 -15.52 0.18 16.82
N THR A 321 -14.57 -0.75 16.79
CA THR A 321 -13.34 -0.66 16.01
C THR A 321 -13.14 -1.95 15.21
N SER A 322 -12.86 -1.84 13.92
CA SER A 322 -12.52 -2.99 13.07
C SER A 322 -11.22 -3.62 13.54
N VAL A 323 -11.19 -4.95 13.71
CA VAL A 323 -9.98 -5.71 14.06
C VAL A 323 -9.37 -6.47 12.89
N LYS A 324 -10.04 -6.45 11.73
CA LYS A 324 -9.58 -7.05 10.48
C LYS A 324 -10.12 -6.27 9.28
N THR A 325 -9.50 -6.47 8.13
CA THR A 325 -10.01 -6.03 6.82
C THR A 325 -10.87 -7.13 6.18
N GLY A 326 -11.42 -6.87 5.00
CA GLY A 326 -12.40 -7.71 4.34
C GLY A 326 -13.81 -7.47 4.89
N GLU A 327 -14.66 -8.51 4.83
CA GLU A 327 -16.02 -8.42 5.36
C GLU A 327 -16.04 -8.47 6.89
N ILE A 328 -16.64 -7.45 7.49
CA ILE A 328 -16.95 -7.38 8.92
C ILE A 328 -18.45 -7.10 9.09
N ASP A 329 -19.08 -7.75 10.06
CA ASP A 329 -20.52 -7.66 10.30
C ASP A 329 -20.82 -7.92 11.77
N PHE A 330 -21.72 -7.13 12.35
CA PHE A 330 -22.06 -7.18 13.77
C PHE A 330 -23.56 -6.99 13.95
N GLU A 331 -24.19 -7.83 14.77
CA GLU A 331 -25.61 -7.77 15.06
C GLU A 331 -25.91 -6.63 16.06
N ILE A 332 -26.78 -5.72 15.65
CA ILE A 332 -27.33 -4.63 16.48
C ILE A 332 -28.85 -4.79 16.53
N ARG A 333 -29.43 -4.72 17.72
CA ARG A 333 -30.88 -4.75 17.94
C ARG A 333 -31.38 -3.36 18.30
N PHE A 334 -32.28 -2.81 17.51
CA PHE A 334 -33.03 -1.60 17.85
C PHE A 334 -34.28 -1.91 18.67
N GLN A 335 -34.52 -1.08 19.67
CA GLN A 335 -35.65 -1.16 20.59
C GLN A 335 -36.49 0.10 20.49
N TYR A 336 -37.78 -0.05 20.18
CA TYR A 336 -38.71 1.06 20.24
C TYR A 336 -39.19 1.28 21.67
N LYS A 337 -39.13 2.52 22.15
CA LYS A 337 -39.71 2.94 23.43
C LYS A 337 -41.00 3.68 23.17
N GLU A 338 -42.11 3.11 23.61
CA GLU A 338 -43.36 3.83 23.68
C GLU A 338 -43.22 5.02 24.64
N ASN A 339 -43.69 6.18 24.19
CA ASN A 339 -43.88 7.31 25.09
C ASN A 339 -44.90 6.87 26.14
N SER A 340 -44.45 6.52 27.34
CA SER A 340 -45.35 6.31 28.47
C SER A 340 -45.95 7.66 28.83
N GLY A 341 -46.99 8.05 28.08
CA GLY A 341 -47.85 9.16 28.43
C GLY A 341 -48.43 8.88 29.80
N ALA A 342 -48.25 9.87 30.68
CA ALA A 342 -48.91 10.05 31.97
C ALA A 342 -49.97 8.98 32.31
N SER A 343 -49.74 8.29 33.42
CA SER A 343 -50.84 7.74 34.23
C SER A 343 -51.97 8.77 34.29
N GLN A 344 -53.17 8.36 33.86
CA GLN A 344 -54.38 9.16 33.98
C GLN A 344 -54.52 9.68 35.41
N GLY A 345 -54.36 10.99 35.59
CA GLY A 345 -54.62 11.67 36.86
C GLY A 345 -53.53 12.65 37.30
N ASP A 346 -53.26 13.68 36.50
CA ASP A 346 -53.18 15.07 37.01
C ASP A 346 -52.84 16.02 35.86
N THR A 347 -53.66 17.06 35.70
CA THR A 347 -53.48 18.13 34.71
C THR A 347 -52.36 19.08 35.16
N ILE A 348 -51.12 18.75 34.83
CA ILE A 348 -50.04 19.74 34.75
C ILE A 348 -49.25 19.42 33.47
N ASN A 349 -49.09 20.46 32.64
CA ASN A 349 -48.46 20.47 31.30
C ASN A 349 -47.43 19.34 31.07
N PRO A 350 -47.51 18.60 29.94
CA PRO A 350 -46.44 17.68 29.58
C PRO A 350 -45.14 18.49 29.44
N PRO A 351 -44.01 18.03 30.00
CA PRO A 351 -42.74 18.66 29.70
C PRO A 351 -42.51 18.52 28.19
N SER A 352 -42.55 19.65 27.49
CA SER A 352 -42.04 19.78 26.14
C SER A 352 -40.55 19.44 26.18
N GLY A 353 -40.18 18.25 25.72
CA GLY A 353 -38.76 17.91 25.57
C GLY A 353 -38.45 16.43 25.69
N ASN A 354 -38.90 15.62 24.74
CA ASN A 354 -38.18 14.38 24.43
C ASN A 354 -38.39 14.00 22.95
N THR A 355 -37.78 14.79 22.07
CA THR A 355 -37.75 14.56 20.61
C THR A 355 -36.76 13.45 20.21
N ASP A 356 -36.03 12.86 21.17
CA ASP A 356 -34.94 11.90 20.91
C ASP A 356 -35.27 10.47 21.36
N LEU A 357 -36.52 10.22 21.78
CA LEU A 357 -36.93 8.98 22.46
C LEU A 357 -36.78 7.70 21.63
N ASN A 358 -36.59 7.80 20.32
CA ASN A 358 -36.39 6.66 19.42
C ASN A 358 -35.30 6.94 18.37
N LYS A 359 -34.25 7.67 18.78
CA LYS A 359 -33.14 8.01 17.90
C LYS A 359 -31.85 7.31 18.28
N VAL A 360 -31.04 6.98 17.27
CA VAL A 360 -29.68 6.46 17.40
C VAL A 360 -28.78 7.27 16.47
N ASN A 361 -27.66 7.76 16.99
CA ASN A 361 -26.69 8.53 16.22
C ASN A 361 -25.45 7.68 15.93
N LEU A 362 -25.03 7.68 14.67
CA LEU A 362 -23.81 7.05 14.19
C LEU A 362 -22.78 8.11 13.83
N PHE A 363 -21.54 7.88 14.24
CA PHE A 363 -20.37 8.67 13.85
C PHE A 363 -19.32 7.71 13.30
N VAL A 364 -18.94 7.89 12.03
CA VAL A 364 -18.06 6.96 11.32
C VAL A 364 -16.72 7.61 11.02
N TYR A 365 -15.65 6.95 11.43
CA TYR A 365 -14.28 7.40 11.30
C TYR A 365 -13.55 6.37 10.42
N GLU A 366 -13.15 6.80 9.23
CA GLU A 366 -12.46 5.94 8.27
C GLU A 366 -10.97 6.27 8.32
N ASN A 367 -10.11 5.24 8.29
CA ASN A 367 -8.66 5.38 8.15
C ASN A 367 -7.99 6.29 9.21
N GLY A 368 -8.44 6.18 10.46
CA GLY A 368 -7.81 6.85 11.60
C GLY A 368 -8.07 8.35 11.72
N THR A 369 -9.03 8.91 10.97
CA THR A 369 -9.38 10.33 11.10
C THR A 369 -9.81 10.67 12.54
N PRO A 370 -9.37 11.82 13.09
CA PRO A 370 -9.78 12.24 14.43
C PRO A 370 -11.25 12.66 14.47
N GLU A 371 -11.75 13.19 13.36
CA GLU A 371 -13.15 13.61 13.19
C GLU A 371 -13.95 12.58 12.38
N PRO A 372 -15.28 12.49 12.58
CA PRO A 372 -16.12 11.63 11.78
C PRO A 372 -16.06 12.05 10.32
N THR A 373 -15.78 11.09 9.44
CA THR A 373 -15.89 11.25 7.98
C THR A 373 -17.33 11.46 7.54
N TRP A 374 -18.29 10.86 8.26
CA TRP A 374 -19.72 11.11 8.10
C TRP A 374 -20.47 10.72 9.37
N THR A 375 -21.69 11.25 9.50
CA THR A 375 -22.60 10.96 10.61
C THR A 375 -23.97 10.61 10.07
N LYS A 376 -24.76 9.87 10.86
CA LYS A 376 -26.13 9.52 10.50
C LYS A 376 -27.03 9.43 11.72
N GLU A 377 -28.17 10.10 11.67
CA GLU A 377 -29.25 9.92 12.65
C GLU A 377 -30.22 8.85 12.13
N ILE A 378 -30.49 7.86 12.96
CA ILE A 378 -31.45 6.79 12.71
C ILE A 378 -32.69 7.04 13.57
N THR A 379 -33.87 7.02 12.94
CA THR A 379 -35.17 6.99 13.62
C THR A 379 -35.69 5.55 13.69
N ILE A 380 -36.01 5.10 14.90
CA ILE A 380 -36.60 3.80 15.16
C ILE A 380 -38.12 3.95 15.17
N THR A 381 -38.76 3.11 14.37
CA THR A 381 -40.21 2.97 14.25
C THR A 381 -40.67 1.70 14.96
N PRO A 382 -41.96 1.60 15.36
CA PRO A 382 -42.50 0.43 16.04
C PRO A 382 -42.24 -0.90 15.30
#